data_AF-A0A968ZCY4-F1
#
_entry.id   AF-A0A968ZCY4-F1
#
_cell.length_a   1.000
_cell.length_b   1.000
_cell.length_c   1.000
_cell.angle_alpha   90.00
_cell.angle_beta   90.00
_cell.angle_gamma   90.00
#
_symmetry.space_group_name_H-M   'P 1'
#
loop_
_entity.id
_entity.type
_entity.pdbx_description
1 polymer ?
#
loop_
_entity_poly.entity_id
_entity_poly.type
_entity_poly.pdbx_seq_one_letter_code
_entity_poly.pdbx_strand_id
1 'polypeptide(L)'
;MRTMTELRRPGGMQPAQHIALAWNVLVSDEHELFWKNGSVGGFRAFLGWDARTRRGVVALANAQTAVGLDDIGLHLLDPAIPVDLTVPQRRVAIALAPAVLERYVGSYRYSDTDVLTVTREGAQLFAQAPGMPRVPIYPESERDFFYKVINAQLTFEASGAGRATAAIWHQGGQDQRGERIAP
;
A
#
# COMPACT_ATOMS: atom_id res chain seq x y z
N MET A 1 14.69 -8.73 27.92
CA MET A 1 13.55 -8.11 27.20
C MET A 1 12.86 -7.01 28.00
N ARG A 2 12.67 -7.14 29.33
CA ARG A 2 11.96 -6.14 30.17
C ARG A 2 12.35 -4.67 29.94
N THR A 3 13.64 -4.36 29.90
CA THR A 3 14.12 -2.98 29.63
C THR A 3 13.71 -2.45 28.26
N MET A 4 13.56 -3.32 27.26
CA MET A 4 13.15 -2.92 25.91
C MET A 4 11.65 -2.64 25.77
N THR A 5 10.84 -3.07 26.74
CA THR A 5 9.37 -2.99 26.70
C THR A 5 8.80 -1.97 27.70
N GLU A 6 9.60 -1.51 28.66
CA GLU A 6 9.17 -0.57 29.72
C GLU A 6 9.11 0.89 29.25
N LEU A 7 10.14 1.37 28.53
CA LEU A 7 10.12 2.72 27.99
C LEU A 7 9.17 2.78 26.80
N ARG A 8 8.15 3.64 26.86
CA ARG A 8 7.11 3.75 25.83
C ARG A 8 6.85 5.18 25.41
N ARG A 9 6.44 5.35 24.17
CA ARG A 9 5.93 6.60 23.59
C ARG A 9 4.61 6.33 22.88
N PRO A 10 3.74 7.34 22.69
CA PRO A 10 2.56 7.21 21.86
C PRO A 10 2.92 6.64 20.48
N GLY A 11 2.12 5.69 20.00
CA GLY A 11 2.29 5.08 18.69
C GLY A 11 1.83 6.02 17.57
N GLY A 12 2.50 5.93 16.42
CA GLY A 12 2.17 6.73 15.22
C GLY A 12 1.52 5.93 14.09
N MET A 13 1.33 4.62 14.26
CA MET A 13 0.72 3.74 13.25
C MET A 13 -0.25 2.77 13.92
N GLN A 14 -1.48 2.68 13.42
CA GLN A 14 -2.41 1.66 13.84
C GLN A 14 -1.93 0.26 13.41
N PRO A 15 -2.20 -0.80 14.19
CA PRO A 15 -2.95 -0.81 15.44
C PRO A 15 -2.10 -0.49 16.70
N ALA A 16 -0.83 -0.11 16.56
CA ALA A 16 0.05 0.14 17.69
C ALA A 16 -0.35 1.41 18.45
N GLN A 17 -0.79 1.25 19.70
CA GLN A 17 -1.09 2.37 20.59
C GLN A 17 0.18 2.99 21.18
N HIS A 18 1.22 2.18 21.34
CA HIS A 18 2.52 2.62 21.85
C HIS A 18 3.67 2.04 21.03
N ILE A 19 4.84 2.70 21.13
CA ILE A 19 6.11 2.19 20.64
C ILE A 19 7.08 2.13 21.83
N ALA A 20 7.68 0.97 22.05
CA ALA A 20 8.77 0.77 23.00
C ALA A 20 10.14 0.82 22.30
N LEU A 21 11.21 0.24 22.87
CA LEU A 21 12.51 0.21 22.19
C LEU A 21 12.48 -0.76 20.99
N ALA A 22 12.13 -0.20 19.82
CA ALA A 22 11.93 -0.87 18.53
C ALA A 22 10.73 -1.82 18.41
N TRP A 23 9.89 -1.92 19.44
CA TRP A 23 8.67 -2.74 19.45
C TRP A 23 7.41 -1.89 19.28
N ASN A 24 6.50 -2.34 18.42
CA ASN A 24 5.10 -1.91 18.47
C ASN A 24 4.43 -2.57 19.68
N VAL A 25 3.54 -1.85 20.36
CA VAL A 25 2.77 -2.38 21.50
C VAL A 25 1.30 -2.15 21.23
N LEU A 26 0.54 -3.25 21.25
CA LEU A 26 -0.92 -3.26 21.21
C LEU A 26 -1.42 -3.73 22.58
N VAL A 27 -2.27 -2.93 23.22
CA VAL A 27 -2.90 -3.27 24.49
C VAL A 27 -4.39 -3.48 24.26
N SER A 28 -4.88 -4.65 24.62
CA SER A 28 -6.29 -4.97 24.83
C SER A 28 -6.54 -5.20 26.31
N ASP A 29 -7.81 -5.32 26.72
CA ASP A 29 -8.16 -5.59 28.12
C ASP A 29 -7.51 -6.87 28.66
N GLU A 30 -7.27 -7.83 27.76
CA GLU A 30 -6.72 -9.14 28.09
C GLU A 30 -5.23 -9.24 27.76
N HIS A 31 -4.73 -8.58 26.74
CA HIS A 31 -3.38 -8.84 26.22
C HIS A 31 -2.53 -7.58 26.10
N GLU A 32 -1.24 -7.74 26.37
CA GLU A 32 -0.21 -6.77 26.03
C GLU A 32 0.74 -7.42 25.02
N LEU A 33 0.55 -7.07 23.75
CA LEU A 33 1.23 -7.69 22.62
C LEU A 33 2.39 -6.82 22.17
N PHE A 34 3.59 -7.39 22.19
CA PHE A 34 4.80 -6.77 21.65
C PHE A 34 5.10 -7.37 20.30
N TRP A 35 5.21 -6.54 19.27
CA TRP A 35 5.42 -7.04 17.92
C TRP A 35 6.24 -6.11 17.05
N LYS A 36 6.77 -6.67 15.96
CA LYS A 36 7.47 -5.94 14.91
C LYS A 36 7.22 -6.66 13.60
N ASN A 37 7.17 -5.89 12.54
CA ASN A 37 7.04 -6.38 11.18
C ASN A 37 8.20 -5.89 10.31
N GLY A 38 8.29 -6.45 9.11
CA GLY A 38 9.24 -6.05 8.08
C GLY A 38 8.66 -6.28 6.69
N SER A 39 9.09 -5.47 5.73
CA SER A 39 8.69 -5.59 4.33
C SER A 39 9.86 -5.22 3.42
N VAL A 40 10.12 -6.06 2.43
CA VAL A 40 11.09 -5.76 1.36
C VAL A 40 10.65 -6.49 0.09
N GLY A 41 10.49 -5.78 -1.03
CA GLY A 41 10.33 -6.36 -2.37
C GLY A 41 9.41 -7.59 -2.49
N GLY A 42 8.14 -7.48 -2.11
CA GLY A 42 7.19 -8.59 -2.18
C GLY A 42 7.24 -9.59 -1.02
N PHE A 43 8.19 -9.43 -0.09
CA PHE A 43 8.31 -10.24 1.13
C PHE A 43 7.79 -9.49 2.35
N ARG A 44 7.20 -10.24 3.29
CA ARG A 44 6.71 -9.76 4.59
C ARG A 44 7.25 -10.65 5.71
N ALA A 45 7.52 -10.04 6.86
CA ALA A 45 7.87 -10.74 8.08
C ALA A 45 7.10 -10.15 9.27
N PHE A 46 6.79 -11.01 10.24
CA PHE A 46 6.18 -10.66 11.52
C PHE A 46 6.86 -11.44 12.64
N LEU A 47 7.09 -10.77 13.76
CA LEU A 47 7.47 -11.34 15.04
C LEU A 47 6.63 -10.67 16.12
N GLY A 48 5.92 -11.46 16.93
CA GLY A 48 5.16 -10.94 18.06
C GLY A 48 5.10 -11.92 19.21
N TRP A 49 4.82 -11.41 20.41
CA TRP A 49 4.70 -12.23 21.61
C TRP A 49 3.83 -11.58 22.68
N ASP A 50 3.35 -12.43 23.59
CA ASP A 50 2.58 -12.09 24.78
C ASP A 50 3.26 -12.72 26.01
N ALA A 51 3.71 -11.89 26.95
CA ALA A 51 4.34 -12.34 28.18
C ALA A 51 3.38 -13.12 29.08
N ARG A 52 2.10 -12.73 29.09
CA ARG A 52 1.07 -13.28 29.97
C ARG A 52 0.79 -14.73 29.60
N THR A 53 0.54 -14.99 28.32
CA THR A 53 0.28 -16.34 27.81
C THR A 53 1.54 -17.13 27.49
N ARG A 54 2.71 -16.49 27.55
CA ARG A 54 4.02 -17.05 27.16
C ARG A 54 4.03 -17.60 25.72
N ARG A 55 3.31 -16.91 24.83
CA ARG A 55 3.22 -17.27 23.41
C ARG A 55 4.04 -16.31 22.57
N GLY A 56 4.67 -16.87 21.54
CA GLY A 56 5.39 -16.12 20.52
C GLY A 56 5.01 -16.64 19.15
N VAL A 57 4.89 -15.74 18.19
CA VAL A 57 4.51 -16.03 16.81
C VAL A 57 5.54 -15.40 15.90
N VAL A 58 6.02 -16.19 14.93
CA VAL A 58 6.84 -15.74 13.81
C VAL A 58 6.13 -16.16 12.54
N ALA A 59 5.97 -15.23 11.60
CA ALA A 59 5.42 -15.51 10.29
C ALA A 59 6.29 -14.87 9.21
N LEU A 60 6.47 -15.58 8.09
CA LEU A 60 7.22 -15.14 6.93
C LEU A 60 6.41 -15.44 5.68
N ALA A 61 6.37 -14.49 4.74
CA ALA A 61 5.65 -14.63 3.48
C ALA A 61 6.47 -14.04 2.34
N ASN A 62 6.39 -14.70 1.19
CA ASN A 62 6.88 -14.24 -0.10
C ASN A 62 5.77 -13.58 -0.94
N ALA A 63 4.79 -12.99 -0.26
CA ALA A 63 3.71 -12.22 -0.85
C ALA A 63 3.46 -10.95 -0.04
N GLN A 64 3.06 -9.89 -0.73
CA GLN A 64 2.73 -8.60 -0.11
C GLN A 64 1.26 -8.27 -0.35
N THR A 65 0.49 -8.24 0.74
CA THR A 65 -0.85 -7.66 0.80
C THR A 65 -0.80 -6.31 1.52
N ALA A 66 -1.90 -5.56 1.52
CA ALA A 66 -1.98 -4.25 2.18
C ALA A 66 -1.69 -4.37 3.70
N VAL A 67 -2.36 -5.29 4.38
CA VAL A 67 -2.15 -5.55 5.82
C VAL A 67 -0.92 -6.44 6.04
N GLY A 68 -0.73 -7.49 5.23
CA GLY A 68 0.43 -8.38 5.28
C GLY A 68 0.24 -9.56 6.22
N LEU A 69 1.21 -9.75 7.12
CA LEU A 69 1.20 -10.82 8.12
C LEU A 69 0.79 -10.32 9.51
N ASP A 70 0.55 -9.03 9.65
CA ASP A 70 0.43 -8.39 10.95
C ASP A 70 -0.84 -8.84 11.67
N ASP A 71 -1.97 -8.85 10.96
CA ASP A 71 -3.26 -9.33 11.45
C ASP A 71 -3.28 -10.84 11.73
N ILE A 72 -2.69 -11.65 10.86
CA ILE A 72 -2.53 -13.09 11.09
C ILE A 72 -1.68 -13.35 12.34
N GLY A 73 -0.53 -12.67 12.45
CA GLY A 73 0.40 -12.82 13.56
C GLY A 73 -0.20 -12.37 14.89
N LEU A 74 -0.93 -11.27 14.89
CA LEU A 74 -1.64 -10.76 16.06
C LEU A 74 -2.84 -11.65 16.43
N HIS A 75 -3.61 -12.15 15.46
CA HIS A 75 -4.73 -13.07 15.70
C HIS A 75 -4.28 -14.37 16.37
N LEU A 76 -3.11 -14.89 16.00
CA LEU A 76 -2.54 -16.08 16.63
C LEU A 76 -2.09 -15.84 18.10
N LEU A 77 -1.87 -14.59 18.50
CA LEU A 77 -1.57 -14.20 19.88
C LEU A 77 -2.85 -13.89 20.67
N ASP A 78 -3.80 -13.19 20.05
CA ASP A 78 -5.12 -12.84 20.59
C ASP A 78 -6.21 -13.08 19.52
N PRO A 79 -7.00 -14.16 19.62
CA PRO A 79 -8.04 -14.50 18.65
C PRO A 79 -9.17 -13.46 18.52
N ALA A 80 -9.29 -12.50 19.45
CA ALA A 80 -10.25 -11.41 19.33
C ALA A 80 -9.87 -10.39 18.23
N ILE A 81 -8.60 -10.38 17.80
CA ILE A 81 -8.12 -9.53 16.72
C ILE A 81 -8.55 -10.18 15.39
N PRO A 82 -9.35 -9.50 14.54
CA PRO A 82 -9.81 -10.08 13.29
C PRO A 82 -8.67 -10.19 12.27
N VAL A 83 -8.78 -11.19 11.40
CA VAL A 83 -7.93 -11.33 10.20
C VAL A 83 -8.69 -10.77 9.01
N ASP A 84 -8.02 -9.97 8.17
CA ASP A 84 -8.56 -9.55 6.89
C ASP A 84 -8.53 -10.74 5.92
N LEU A 85 -9.71 -11.33 5.71
CA LEU A 85 -9.90 -12.44 4.78
C LEU A 85 -10.20 -11.97 3.34
N THR A 86 -10.06 -10.67 3.06
CA THR A 86 -10.27 -10.13 1.73
C THR A 86 -9.24 -10.69 0.77
N VAL A 87 -9.67 -11.55 -0.15
CA VAL A 87 -8.81 -12.09 -1.20
C VAL A 87 -8.60 -11.02 -2.27
N PRO A 88 -7.36 -10.55 -2.51
CA PRO A 88 -7.10 -9.61 -3.57
C PRO A 88 -7.50 -10.21 -4.91
N GLN A 89 -8.41 -9.55 -5.62
CA GLN A 89 -8.81 -9.99 -6.95
C GLN A 89 -7.64 -9.79 -7.91
N ARG A 90 -7.38 -10.81 -8.74
CA ARG A 90 -6.39 -10.68 -9.81
C ARG A 90 -6.88 -9.63 -10.80
N ARG A 91 -6.13 -8.53 -10.93
CA ARG A 91 -6.41 -7.50 -11.94
C ARG A 91 -6.10 -8.04 -13.33
N VAL A 92 -7.05 -7.88 -14.24
CA VAL A 92 -6.94 -8.33 -15.64
C VAL A 92 -6.84 -7.10 -16.52
N ALA A 93 -5.79 -7.04 -17.34
CA ALA A 93 -5.63 -5.95 -18.27
C ALA A 93 -6.62 -6.08 -19.43
N ILE A 94 -7.24 -4.96 -19.81
CA ILE A 94 -8.06 -4.85 -21.02
C ILE A 94 -7.28 -4.14 -22.13
N ALA A 95 -7.77 -4.19 -23.37
CA ALA A 95 -7.24 -3.37 -24.45
C ALA A 95 -8.06 -2.08 -24.56
N LEU A 96 -7.38 -0.93 -24.58
CA LEU A 96 -7.99 0.36 -24.89
C LEU A 96 -7.47 0.90 -26.21
N ALA A 97 -8.32 1.59 -26.96
CA ALA A 97 -7.91 2.22 -28.20
C ALA A 97 -6.85 3.33 -27.93
N PRO A 98 -5.89 3.56 -28.84
CA PRO A 98 -4.84 4.56 -28.62
C PRO A 98 -5.36 5.98 -28.34
N ALA A 99 -6.49 6.36 -28.96
CA ALA A 99 -7.16 7.64 -28.73
C ALA A 99 -7.69 7.78 -27.29
N VAL A 100 -8.09 6.67 -26.66
CA VAL A 100 -8.46 6.66 -25.24
C VAL A 100 -7.24 6.93 -24.38
N LEU A 101 -6.14 6.21 -24.63
CA LEU A 101 -4.91 6.32 -23.86
C LEU A 101 -4.28 7.73 -23.93
N GLU A 102 -4.40 8.43 -25.06
CA GLU A 102 -3.91 9.81 -25.22
C GLU A 102 -4.52 10.78 -24.20
N ARG A 103 -5.75 10.52 -23.75
CA ARG A 103 -6.43 11.35 -22.74
C ARG A 103 -5.69 11.38 -21.41
N TYR A 104 -4.90 10.36 -21.11
CA TYR A 104 -4.19 10.18 -19.84
C TYR A 104 -2.71 10.59 -19.89
N VAL A 105 -2.15 10.84 -21.08
CA VAL A 105 -0.75 11.29 -21.23
C VAL A 105 -0.59 12.71 -20.68
N GLY A 106 0.32 12.92 -19.73
CA GLY A 106 0.56 14.22 -19.08
C GLY A 106 1.30 14.12 -17.74
N SER A 107 1.43 15.25 -17.06
CA SER A 107 2.05 15.34 -15.74
C SER A 107 0.99 15.66 -14.67
N TYR A 108 1.07 14.99 -13.53
CA TYR A 108 0.12 15.09 -12.42
C TYR A 108 0.85 15.40 -11.13
N ARG A 109 0.49 16.51 -10.48
CA ARG A 109 1.14 17.02 -9.27
C ARG A 109 0.38 16.58 -8.02
N TYR A 110 1.05 15.83 -7.14
CA TYR A 110 0.55 15.39 -5.84
C TYR A 110 1.09 16.23 -4.68
N SER A 111 2.27 16.82 -4.86
CA SER A 111 2.93 17.79 -3.98
C SER A 111 3.91 18.63 -4.81
N ASP A 112 4.59 19.62 -4.22
CA ASP A 112 5.58 20.42 -4.94
C ASP A 112 6.79 19.61 -5.43
N THR A 113 7.08 18.47 -4.79
CA THR A 113 8.18 17.57 -5.16
C THR A 113 7.71 16.31 -5.86
N ASP A 114 6.42 15.98 -5.80
CA ASP A 114 5.87 14.74 -6.33
C ASP A 114 5.03 14.99 -7.58
N VAL A 115 5.67 14.83 -8.74
CA VAL A 115 5.03 14.91 -10.05
C VAL A 115 5.13 13.55 -10.75
N LEU A 116 3.98 12.94 -11.01
CA LEU A 116 3.88 11.73 -11.82
C LEU A 116 3.79 12.10 -13.30
N THR A 117 4.69 11.59 -14.11
CA THR A 117 4.65 11.73 -15.57
C THR A 117 4.10 10.46 -16.20
N VAL A 118 3.04 10.60 -16.99
CA VAL A 118 2.40 9.53 -17.77
C VAL A 118 2.71 9.75 -19.25
N THR A 119 3.33 8.75 -19.88
CA THR A 119 3.73 8.75 -21.29
C THR A 119 3.13 7.54 -22.01
N ARG A 120 3.10 7.57 -23.35
CA ARG A 120 2.62 6.45 -24.17
C ARG A 120 3.69 6.00 -25.16
N GLU A 121 3.85 4.70 -25.30
CA GLU A 121 4.55 4.08 -26.43
C GLU A 121 3.63 3.04 -27.07
N GLY A 122 3.21 3.28 -28.31
CA GLY A 122 2.22 2.43 -28.99
C GLY A 122 0.90 2.36 -28.24
N ALA A 123 0.51 1.14 -27.82
CA ALA A 123 -0.71 0.86 -27.08
C ALA A 123 -0.50 0.74 -25.55
N GLN A 124 0.67 1.12 -25.04
CA GLN A 124 1.05 0.98 -23.63
C GLN A 124 1.27 2.36 -23.00
N LEU A 125 0.68 2.59 -21.82
CA LEU A 125 1.03 3.72 -20.97
C LEU A 125 2.15 3.35 -20.00
N PHE A 126 3.00 4.33 -19.72
CA PHE A 126 4.08 4.25 -18.76
C PHE A 126 3.94 5.40 -17.77
N ALA A 127 4.14 5.10 -16.49
CA ALA A 127 4.16 6.08 -15.43
C ALA A 127 5.56 6.16 -14.80
N GLN A 128 5.96 7.38 -14.45
CA GLN A 128 7.22 7.66 -13.79
C GLN A 128 6.98 8.66 -12.65
N ALA A 129 7.26 8.24 -11.41
CA ALA A 129 7.33 9.11 -10.26
C ALA A 129 8.79 9.55 -10.02
N PRO A 130 9.04 10.64 -9.28
CA PRO A 130 10.40 11.10 -9.00
C PRO A 130 11.22 10.02 -8.27
N GLY A 131 12.46 9.80 -8.74
CA GLY A 131 13.34 8.78 -8.17
C GLY A 131 12.96 7.32 -8.49
N MET A 132 11.89 7.08 -9.23
CA MET A 132 11.49 5.73 -9.66
C MET A 132 11.79 5.48 -11.14
N PRO A 133 12.07 4.22 -11.52
CA PRO A 133 12.08 3.83 -12.92
C PRO A 133 10.73 4.11 -13.59
N ARG A 134 10.78 4.40 -14.89
CA ARG A 134 9.58 4.45 -15.73
C ARG A 134 9.04 3.03 -15.90
N VAL A 135 7.80 2.78 -15.51
CA VAL A 135 7.19 1.44 -15.49
C VAL A 135 5.84 1.41 -16.22
N PRO A 136 5.45 0.28 -16.83
CA PRO A 136 4.17 0.18 -17.51
C PRO A 136 3.00 0.15 -16.53
N ILE A 137 1.91 0.84 -16.89
CA ILE A 137 0.61 0.77 -16.21
C ILE A 137 -0.44 0.13 -17.12
N TYR A 138 -1.27 -0.75 -16.58
CA TYR A 138 -2.17 -1.59 -17.35
C TYR A 138 -3.62 -1.16 -17.09
N PRO A 139 -4.42 -0.87 -18.12
CA PRO A 139 -5.83 -0.54 -17.91
C PRO A 139 -6.60 -1.77 -17.48
N GLU A 140 -7.45 -1.64 -16.47
CA GLU A 140 -8.47 -2.63 -16.09
C GLU A 140 -9.89 -2.15 -16.38
N SER A 141 -10.06 -0.83 -16.54
CA SER A 141 -11.26 -0.19 -17.09
C SER A 141 -10.83 0.94 -18.04
N GLU A 142 -11.77 1.73 -18.55
CA GLU A 142 -11.42 2.92 -19.34
C GLU A 142 -10.54 3.91 -18.56
N ARG A 143 -10.77 4.05 -17.24
CA ARG A 143 -10.15 5.08 -16.39
C ARG A 143 -9.23 4.52 -15.31
N ASP A 144 -9.33 3.23 -15.01
CA ASP A 144 -8.61 2.60 -13.92
C ASP A 144 -7.43 1.80 -14.46
N PHE A 145 -6.27 2.02 -13.86
CA PHE A 145 -5.00 1.43 -14.26
C PHE A 145 -4.28 0.86 -13.04
N PHE A 146 -3.54 -0.22 -13.24
CA PHE A 146 -2.76 -0.86 -12.19
C PHE A 146 -1.31 -1.11 -12.60
N TYR A 147 -0.44 -1.16 -11.59
CA TYR A 147 0.95 -1.56 -11.75
C TYR A 147 1.09 -3.07 -11.54
N LYS A 148 1.99 -3.72 -12.29
CA LYS A 148 2.38 -5.12 -12.03
C LYS A 148 3.59 -5.26 -11.12
N VAL A 149 4.36 -4.19 -10.94
CA VAL A 149 5.64 -4.19 -10.19
C VAL A 149 5.48 -3.72 -8.74
N ILE A 150 4.39 -3.03 -8.43
CA ILE A 150 4.02 -2.54 -7.11
C ILE A 150 2.51 -2.71 -6.93
N ASN A 151 2.04 -2.92 -5.71
CA ASN A 151 0.60 -2.94 -5.41
C ASN A 151 0.06 -1.51 -5.29
N ALA A 152 -0.06 -0.83 -6.44
CA ALA A 152 -0.64 0.50 -6.56
C ALA A 152 -1.57 0.57 -7.77
N GLN A 153 -2.45 1.56 -7.79
CA GLN A 153 -3.36 1.85 -8.89
C GLN A 153 -3.46 3.35 -9.17
N LEU A 154 -3.94 3.67 -10.37
CA LEU A 154 -4.28 5.01 -10.81
C LEU A 154 -5.71 5.05 -11.33
N THR A 155 -6.51 5.97 -10.82
CA THR A 155 -7.82 6.31 -11.40
C THR A 155 -7.73 7.69 -12.04
N PHE A 156 -7.98 7.78 -13.34
CA PHE A 156 -7.98 9.06 -14.04
C PHE A 156 -9.35 9.74 -14.01
N GLU A 157 -9.40 10.95 -13.49
CA GLU A 157 -10.58 11.81 -13.58
C GLU A 157 -10.62 12.45 -14.96
N ALA A 158 -11.56 12.04 -15.82
CA ALA A 158 -11.78 12.63 -17.13
C ALA A 158 -13.26 12.90 -17.37
N SER A 159 -13.58 14.07 -17.93
CA SER A 159 -14.94 14.44 -18.33
C SER A 159 -15.17 14.07 -19.80
N GLY A 160 -15.95 13.01 -20.04
CA GLY A 160 -16.28 12.53 -21.38
C GLY A 160 -15.04 12.17 -22.22
N ALA A 161 -14.97 12.70 -23.44
CA ALA A 161 -13.84 12.47 -24.36
C ALA A 161 -12.65 13.42 -24.12
N GLY A 162 -12.66 14.23 -23.06
CA GLY A 162 -11.59 15.18 -22.75
C GLY A 162 -10.34 14.53 -22.15
N ARG A 163 -9.26 15.32 -22.04
CA ARG A 163 -8.06 14.92 -21.28
C ARG A 163 -8.41 14.81 -19.79
N ALA A 164 -7.76 13.88 -19.10
CA ALA A 164 -7.95 13.73 -17.67
C ALA A 164 -7.46 14.97 -16.90
N THR A 165 -8.26 15.49 -15.98
CA THR A 165 -7.93 16.66 -15.16
C THR A 165 -7.15 16.31 -13.90
N ALA A 166 -7.22 15.06 -13.45
CA ALA A 166 -6.47 14.56 -12.31
C ALA A 166 -6.20 13.06 -12.43
N ALA A 167 -5.30 12.57 -11.58
CA ALA A 167 -5.05 11.15 -11.36
C ALA A 167 -5.06 10.88 -9.85
N ILE A 168 -5.85 9.91 -9.42
CA ILE A 168 -5.87 9.45 -8.03
C ILE A 168 -4.93 8.26 -7.91
N TRP A 169 -3.93 8.37 -7.05
CA TRP A 169 -3.02 7.29 -6.68
C TRP A 169 -3.60 6.50 -5.53
N HIS A 170 -3.72 5.18 -5.70
CA HIS A 170 -4.21 4.26 -4.67
C HIS A 170 -3.07 3.35 -4.22
N GLN A 171 -2.68 3.39 -2.96
CA GLN A 171 -1.67 2.48 -2.41
C GLN A 171 -1.81 2.30 -0.90
N GLY A 172 -1.75 1.05 -0.44
CA GLY A 172 -1.80 0.76 1.00
C GLY A 172 -3.10 1.22 1.68
N GLY A 173 -4.21 1.27 0.95
CA GLY A 173 -5.51 1.76 1.44
C GLY A 173 -5.59 3.29 1.55
N GLN A 174 -4.61 4.02 1.03
CA GLN A 174 -4.61 5.48 0.95
C GLN A 174 -4.83 5.94 -0.48
N ASP A 175 -5.58 7.05 -0.60
CA ASP A 175 -5.85 7.73 -1.85
C ASP A 175 -5.22 9.11 -1.82
N GLN A 176 -4.42 9.43 -2.85
CA GLN A 176 -3.87 10.76 -3.05
C GLN A 176 -4.32 11.28 -4.40
N ARG A 177 -4.90 12.48 -4.47
CA ARG A 177 -5.32 13.09 -5.73
C ARG A 177 -4.24 14.03 -6.25
N GLY A 178 -3.84 13.86 -7.50
CA GLY A 178 -2.86 14.72 -8.17
C GLY A 178 -3.47 15.45 -9.36
N GLU A 179 -3.36 16.77 -9.39
CA GLU A 179 -3.93 17.60 -10.46
C GLU A 179 -3.05 17.56 -11.70
N ARG A 180 -3.67 17.47 -12.89
CA ARG A 180 -2.94 17.62 -14.14
C ARG A 180 -2.39 19.04 -14.22
N ILE A 181 -1.09 19.13 -14.47
CA ILE A 181 -0.42 20.40 -14.75
C ILE A 181 -0.20 20.58 -16.24
N ALA A 182 -0.15 21.84 -16.67
CA ALA A 182 0.29 22.18 -18.02
C ALA A 182 1.75 21.71 -18.21
N PRO A 183 2.12 21.26 -19.42
CA PRO A 183 3.50 20.94 -19.76
C PRO A 183 4.43 22.15 -19.60
#